data_AF-A0A961BRY5-F1
#
_entry.id   AF-A0A961BRY5-F1
#
_cell.length_a   1.000
_cell.length_b   1.000
_cell.length_c   1.000
_cell.angle_alpha   90.00
_cell.angle_beta   90.00
_cell.angle_gamma   90.00
#
_symmetry.space_group_name_H-M   'P 1'
#
loop_
_entity.id
_entity.type
_entity.pdbx_description
1 polymer ?
#
loop_
_entity_poly.entity_id
_entity_poly.type
_entity_poly.pdbx_seq_one_letter_code
_entity_poly.pdbx_strand_id
1 'polypeptide(L)'
;VLDGVGDGPVLNLAVLTNVAPSYSPDGRALIAAACPGEHGAGGDDVHGEDLAHAARRQVRGWFGSAVDRWEHLRTHRIAYAQPDQTPPFVPKRRVAVTDGLWVCGDHRDTGSIQGALFSGRRTAEGILAGGGW
;
A
#
# COMPACT_ATOMS: atom_id res chain seq x y z
N VAL A 1 4.34 1.98 -13.30
CA VAL A 1 4.33 3.45 -13.54
C VAL A 1 4.22 4.11 -12.18
N LEU A 2 5.02 5.14 -11.92
CA LEU A 2 4.95 5.97 -10.71
C LEU A 2 4.49 7.37 -11.13
N ASP A 3 3.61 7.98 -10.35
CA ASP A 3 3.30 9.39 -10.55
C ASP A 3 4.49 10.27 -10.13
N GLY A 4 4.95 11.13 -11.05
CA GLY A 4 6.04 12.07 -10.81
C GLY A 4 5.58 13.50 -10.54
N VAL A 5 4.27 13.79 -10.68
CA VAL A 5 3.72 15.16 -10.61
C VAL A 5 2.89 15.37 -9.35
N GLY A 6 2.34 14.30 -8.76
CA GLY A 6 1.46 14.38 -7.59
C GLY A 6 0.06 14.86 -7.95
N ASP A 7 -0.36 14.70 -9.21
CA ASP A 7 -1.66 15.13 -9.71
C ASP A 7 -2.58 13.92 -9.89
N GLY A 8 -3.56 13.81 -9.01
CA GLY A 8 -4.55 12.73 -8.98
C GLY A 8 -4.27 11.66 -7.92
N PRO A 9 -5.22 10.72 -7.74
CA PRO A 9 -5.20 9.79 -6.62
C PRO A 9 -4.22 8.61 -6.77
N VAL A 10 -3.83 8.24 -8.00
CA VAL A 10 -2.96 7.09 -8.27
C VAL A 10 -1.51 7.47 -8.05
N LEU A 11 -0.91 6.94 -6.98
CA LEU A 11 0.51 7.12 -6.73
C LEU A 11 1.35 6.18 -7.60
N ASN A 12 0.91 4.93 -7.74
CA ASN A 12 1.59 3.94 -8.58
C ASN A 12 0.63 2.96 -9.24
N LEU A 13 1.05 2.40 -10.36
CA LEU A 13 0.28 1.43 -11.15
C LEU A 13 1.17 0.28 -11.62
N ALA A 14 0.64 -0.94 -11.46
CA ALA A 14 1.27 -2.18 -11.88
C ALA A 14 0.37 -2.95 -12.86
N VAL A 15 0.95 -3.45 -13.95
CA VAL A 15 0.31 -4.43 -14.84
C VAL A 15 0.68 -5.81 -14.33
N LEU A 16 -0.18 -6.40 -13.50
CA LEU A 16 0.11 -7.62 -12.75
C LEU A 16 0.36 -8.82 -13.67
N THR A 17 -0.33 -8.88 -14.83
CA THR A 17 -0.14 -9.95 -15.82
C THR A 17 1.22 -9.92 -16.51
N ASN A 18 1.95 -8.80 -16.49
CA ASN A 18 3.34 -8.77 -16.97
C ASN A 18 4.28 -9.53 -16.03
N VAL A 19 3.90 -9.69 -14.76
CA VAL A 19 4.65 -10.45 -13.75
C VAL A 19 4.18 -11.91 -13.73
N ALA A 20 2.86 -12.12 -13.68
CA ALA A 20 2.25 -13.44 -13.64
C ALA A 20 1.08 -13.52 -14.63
N PRO A 21 1.28 -14.05 -15.85
CA PRO A 21 0.22 -14.16 -16.86
C PRO A 21 -1.01 -14.95 -16.37
N SER A 22 -0.82 -15.88 -15.43
CA SER A 22 -1.89 -16.68 -14.81
C SER A 22 -2.90 -15.89 -13.98
N TYR A 23 -2.64 -14.60 -13.71
CA TYR A 23 -3.62 -13.72 -13.05
C TYR A 23 -4.75 -13.26 -13.98
N SER A 24 -4.75 -13.70 -15.24
CA SER A 24 -5.83 -13.49 -16.18
C SER A 24 -6.22 -14.81 -16.85
N PRO A 25 -7.51 -15.21 -16.80
CA PRO A 25 -7.95 -16.45 -17.42
C PRO A 25 -8.07 -16.37 -18.94
N ASP A 26 -8.18 -15.15 -19.50
CA ASP A 26 -8.44 -14.90 -20.93
C ASP A 26 -7.34 -14.08 -21.62
N GLY A 27 -6.20 -13.91 -20.94
CA GLY A 27 -5.04 -13.19 -21.47
C GLY A 27 -5.18 -11.66 -21.48
N ARG A 28 -6.28 -11.09 -20.98
CA ARG A 28 -6.40 -9.64 -20.79
C ARG A 28 -5.42 -9.14 -19.73
N ALA A 29 -4.97 -7.89 -19.87
CA ALA A 29 -4.09 -7.28 -18.88
C ALA A 29 -4.84 -7.01 -17.57
N LEU A 30 -4.32 -7.52 -16.44
CA LEU A 30 -4.81 -7.16 -15.12
C LEU A 30 -3.97 -6.00 -14.59
N ILE A 31 -4.63 -4.89 -14.26
CA ILE A 31 -3.99 -3.65 -13.84
C ILE A 31 -4.45 -3.29 -12.43
N ALA A 32 -3.49 -2.97 -11.56
CA ALA A 32 -3.74 -2.48 -10.22
C ALA A 32 -3.17 -1.06 -10.06
N ALA A 33 -4.00 -0.14 -9.61
CA ALA A 33 -3.64 1.23 -9.27
C ALA A 33 -3.71 1.38 -7.74
N ALA A 34 -2.62 1.85 -7.13
CA ALA A 34 -2.56 2.13 -5.71
C ALA A 34 -2.79 3.62 -5.46
N CYS A 35 -3.80 3.93 -4.65
CA CYS A 35 -4.21 5.27 -4.32
C CYS A 35 -4.10 5.53 -2.81
N PRO A 36 -2.90 5.63 -2.23
CA PRO A 36 -2.72 5.96 -0.81
C PRO A 36 -3.19 7.40 -0.52
N GLY A 37 -3.59 7.66 0.73
CA GLY A 37 -4.07 8.95 1.18
C GLY A 37 -5.47 8.90 1.79
N GLU A 38 -5.88 9.99 2.43
CA GLU A 38 -7.21 10.14 3.02
C GLU A 38 -8.23 10.52 1.93
N HIS A 39 -8.73 9.51 1.24
CA HIS A 39 -9.87 9.63 0.34
C HIS A 39 -11.15 9.52 1.18
N GLY A 40 -11.50 10.61 1.89
CA GLY A 40 -12.75 10.85 2.61
C GLY A 40 -13.38 9.67 3.37
N ALA A 41 -13.44 9.75 4.70
CA ALA A 41 -14.08 8.74 5.55
C ALA A 41 -15.60 8.51 5.32
N GLY A 42 -16.22 9.21 4.37
CA GLY A 42 -17.68 9.27 4.17
C GLY A 42 -18.21 8.90 2.78
N GLY A 43 -17.38 8.48 1.81
CA GLY A 43 -17.87 8.13 0.47
C GLY A 43 -16.79 7.87 -0.55
N ASP A 44 -17.18 7.52 -1.78
CA ASP A 44 -16.28 7.34 -2.92
C ASP A 44 -15.58 8.62 -3.39
N ASP A 45 -15.79 9.74 -2.69
CA ASP A 45 -15.44 11.07 -3.17
C ASP A 45 -14.00 11.48 -2.85
N VAL A 46 -13.18 11.56 -3.89
CA VAL A 46 -11.94 12.34 -3.95
C VAL A 46 -12.30 13.70 -4.54
N HIS A 47 -12.20 14.77 -3.76
CA HIS A 47 -12.57 16.13 -4.21
C HIS A 47 -14.00 16.23 -4.79
N GLY A 48 -14.95 15.41 -4.32
CA GLY A 48 -16.34 15.41 -4.80
C GLY A 48 -16.60 14.47 -5.98
N GLU A 49 -15.71 13.51 -6.23
CA GLU A 49 -15.83 12.56 -7.33
C GLU A 49 -15.42 11.14 -6.95
N ASP A 50 -16.15 10.14 -7.47
CA ASP A 50 -15.79 8.73 -7.42
C ASP A 50 -14.29 8.46 -7.73
N LEU A 51 -13.60 7.82 -6.78
CA LEU A 51 -12.17 7.48 -6.84
C LEU A 51 -11.80 6.72 -8.12
N ALA A 52 -12.65 5.80 -8.60
CA ALA A 52 -12.34 5.02 -9.79
C ALA A 52 -12.42 5.90 -11.05
N HIS A 53 -13.34 6.86 -11.10
CA HIS A 53 -13.38 7.86 -12.17
C HIS A 53 -12.15 8.77 -12.13
N ALA A 54 -11.78 9.28 -10.96
CA ALA A 54 -10.64 10.17 -10.80
C ALA A 54 -9.33 9.47 -11.21
N ALA A 55 -9.16 8.22 -10.76
CA ALA A 55 -8.04 7.37 -11.15
C ALA A 55 -8.03 7.10 -12.67
N ARG A 56 -9.19 6.80 -13.29
CA ARG A 56 -9.27 6.57 -14.73
C ARG A 56 -8.84 7.80 -15.53
N ARG A 57 -9.25 9.01 -15.12
CA ARG A 57 -8.81 10.24 -15.80
C ARG A 57 -7.32 10.48 -15.68
N GLN A 58 -6.74 10.31 -14.50
CA GLN A 58 -5.30 10.46 -14.31
C GLN A 58 -4.53 9.46 -15.17
N VAL A 59 -4.92 8.18 -15.13
CA VAL A 59 -4.25 7.11 -15.88
C VAL A 59 -4.45 7.26 -17.40
N ARG A 60 -5.57 7.86 -17.85
CA ARG A 60 -5.72 8.29 -19.25
C ARG A 60 -4.65 9.29 -19.66
N GLY A 61 -4.20 10.17 -18.76
CA GLY A 61 -3.07 11.06 -19.00
C GLY A 61 -1.76 10.30 -19.28
N TRP A 62 -1.58 9.10 -18.72
CA TRP A 62 -0.38 8.28 -18.89
C TRP A 62 -0.43 7.36 -20.11
N PHE A 63 -1.59 6.76 -20.39
CA PHE A 63 -1.75 5.72 -21.43
C PHE A 63 -2.63 6.14 -22.62
N GLY A 64 -3.14 7.38 -22.61
CA GLY A 64 -3.98 7.93 -23.67
C GLY A 64 -5.36 7.27 -23.74
N SER A 65 -5.97 7.32 -24.93
CA SER A 65 -7.36 6.88 -25.15
C SER A 65 -7.61 5.38 -25.04
N ALA A 66 -6.56 4.57 -24.95
CA ALA A 66 -6.71 3.14 -24.69
C ALA A 66 -7.43 2.87 -23.36
N VAL A 67 -7.27 3.76 -22.38
CA VAL A 67 -7.92 3.67 -21.06
C VAL A 67 -9.44 3.68 -21.16
N ASP A 68 -10.03 4.28 -22.20
CA ASP A 68 -11.49 4.33 -22.38
C ASP A 68 -12.11 2.95 -22.57
N ARG A 69 -11.32 1.96 -22.99
CA ARG A 69 -11.77 0.57 -23.14
C ARG A 69 -11.52 -0.28 -21.90
N TRP A 70 -10.90 0.27 -20.86
CA TRP A 70 -10.63 -0.49 -19.64
C TRP A 70 -11.92 -0.73 -18.87
N GLU A 71 -12.04 -1.92 -18.29
CA GLU A 71 -13.14 -2.32 -17.43
C GLU A 71 -12.70 -2.22 -15.97
N HIS A 72 -13.42 -1.45 -15.15
CA HIS A 72 -13.15 -1.40 -13.72
C HIS A 72 -13.73 -2.65 -13.06
N LEU A 73 -12.85 -3.46 -12.45
CA LEU A 73 -13.26 -4.71 -11.80
C LEU A 73 -13.69 -4.48 -10.35
N ARG A 74 -12.91 -3.70 -9.59
CA ARG A 74 -13.14 -3.48 -8.16
C ARG A 74 -12.26 -2.35 -7.61
N THR A 75 -12.80 -1.63 -6.64
CA THR A 75 -12.08 -0.74 -5.74
C THR A 75 -12.06 -1.35 -4.33
N HIS A 76 -10.88 -1.39 -3.70
CA HIS A 76 -10.71 -1.86 -2.33
C HIS A 76 -10.32 -0.71 -1.42
N ARG A 77 -11.14 -0.43 -0.41
CA ARG A 77 -10.81 0.49 0.68
C ARG A 77 -10.20 -0.28 1.83
N ILE A 78 -8.97 0.07 2.19
CA ILE A 78 -8.26 -0.54 3.31
C ILE A 78 -7.94 0.58 4.30
N ALA A 79 -8.71 0.66 5.37
CA ALA A 79 -8.41 1.60 6.46
C ALA A 79 -7.08 1.21 7.11
N TYR A 80 -6.24 2.21 7.43
CA TYR A 80 -4.93 2.00 8.03
C TYR A 80 -4.03 1.05 7.22
N ALA A 81 -4.09 1.13 5.88
CA ALA A 81 -3.39 0.21 4.97
C ALA A 81 -1.86 0.23 5.11
N GLN A 82 -1.28 1.37 5.48
CA GLN A 82 0.16 1.54 5.60
C GLN A 82 0.49 2.39 6.83
N PRO A 83 1.57 2.08 7.56
CA PRO A 83 2.03 2.93 8.65
C PRO A 83 2.61 4.24 8.10
N ASP A 84 2.47 5.31 8.88
CA ASP A 84 3.11 6.59 8.58
C ASP A 84 4.64 6.46 8.64
N GLN A 85 5.31 6.89 7.57
CA GLN A 85 6.77 6.96 7.44
C GLN A 85 7.25 8.35 7.03
N THR A 86 6.47 9.40 7.29
CA THR A 86 6.88 10.78 7.08
C THR A 86 8.18 11.11 7.81
N PRO A 87 9.05 11.97 7.25
CA PRO A 87 10.27 12.40 7.92
C PRO A 87 9.99 13.12 9.26
N PRO A 88 10.81 12.90 10.30
CA PRO A 88 11.96 12.00 10.33
C PRO A 88 11.55 10.53 10.51
N PHE A 89 12.00 9.67 9.58
CA PHE A 89 11.76 8.24 9.66
C PHE A 89 12.76 7.56 10.60
N VAL A 90 12.24 6.85 11.61
CA VAL A 90 13.04 6.11 12.61
C VAL A 90 12.73 4.61 12.50
N PRO A 91 13.54 3.82 11.76
CA PRO A 91 13.39 2.37 11.66
C PRO A 91 13.84 1.68 12.95
N LYS A 92 13.65 0.35 13.02
CA LYS A 92 14.06 -0.48 14.17
C LYS A 92 13.59 0.03 15.54
N ARG A 93 12.32 0.44 15.64
CA ARG A 93 11.71 0.87 16.90
C ARG A 93 11.78 -0.25 17.95
N ARG A 94 11.76 0.13 19.23
CA ARG A 94 11.77 -0.80 20.37
C ARG A 94 10.58 -1.78 20.25
N VAL A 95 10.87 -3.06 20.46
CA VAL A 95 9.90 -4.17 20.37
C VAL A 95 9.42 -4.65 21.74
N ALA A 96 10.19 -4.44 22.81
CA ALA A 96 9.67 -4.52 24.16
C ALA A 96 8.89 -3.24 24.47
N VAL A 97 7.70 -3.35 25.06
CA VAL A 97 6.90 -2.19 25.49
C VAL A 97 7.03 -2.04 27.00
N THR A 98 6.63 -3.08 27.73
CA THR A 98 6.72 -3.19 29.19
C THR A 98 6.98 -4.66 29.55
N ASP A 99 7.10 -4.97 30.83
CA ASP A 99 7.34 -6.32 31.33
C ASP A 99 6.32 -7.31 30.76
N GLY A 100 6.84 -8.34 30.08
CA GLY A 100 6.05 -9.37 29.41
C GLY A 100 5.28 -8.92 28.16
N LEU A 101 5.29 -7.63 27.80
CA LEU A 101 4.57 -7.10 26.62
C LEU A 101 5.52 -6.71 25.49
N TRP A 102 5.29 -7.34 24.34
CA TRP A 102 6.07 -7.13 23.13
C TRP A 102 5.19 -6.74 21.96
N VAL A 103 5.77 -6.01 21.00
CA VAL A 103 5.10 -5.55 19.80
C VAL A 103 6.00 -5.74 18.58
N CYS A 104 5.42 -6.30 17.52
CA CYS A 104 6.05 -6.40 16.21
C CYS A 104 5.04 -6.01 15.13
N GLY A 105 5.55 -5.72 13.94
CA GLY A 105 4.77 -5.28 12.78
C GLY A 105 5.59 -4.35 11.89
N ASP A 106 5.06 -4.08 10.70
CA ASP A 106 5.62 -3.12 9.75
C ASP A 106 5.87 -1.73 10.36
N HIS A 107 4.99 -1.29 11.26
CA HIS A 107 5.10 -0.04 12.04
C HIS A 107 6.27 -0.01 13.06
N ARG A 108 7.00 -1.12 13.25
CA ARG A 108 8.19 -1.21 14.11
C ARG A 108 9.50 -1.17 13.35
N ASP A 109 9.46 -1.24 12.02
CA ASP A 109 10.65 -1.13 11.19
C ASP A 109 10.35 -0.28 9.95
N THR A 110 10.65 -0.78 8.75
CA THR A 110 10.14 -0.20 7.50
C THR A 110 8.70 -0.66 7.26
N GLY A 111 7.85 0.25 6.78
CA GLY A 111 6.46 -0.01 6.39
C GLY A 111 6.34 -0.94 5.19
N SER A 112 6.67 -2.22 5.40
CA SER A 112 6.79 -3.24 4.36
C SER A 112 6.66 -4.63 4.97
N ILE A 113 6.41 -5.62 4.11
CA ILE A 113 6.41 -7.04 4.48
C ILE A 113 7.75 -7.43 5.13
N GLN A 114 8.87 -6.98 4.56
CA GLN A 114 10.20 -7.29 5.10
C GLN A 114 10.42 -6.65 6.47
N GLY A 115 9.98 -5.41 6.68
CA GLY A 115 10.06 -4.75 7.98
C GLY A 115 9.18 -5.43 9.04
N ALA A 116 7.99 -5.87 8.66
CA ALA A 116 7.14 -6.68 9.53
C ALA A 116 7.84 -7.99 9.95
N LEU A 117 8.33 -8.77 8.99
CA LEU A 117 9.04 -10.02 9.25
C LEU A 117 10.29 -9.81 10.12
N PHE A 118 11.06 -8.77 9.83
CA PHE A 118 12.28 -8.46 10.57
C PHE A 118 11.98 -8.03 12.02
N SER A 119 10.99 -7.17 12.24
CA SER A 119 10.56 -6.81 13.60
C SER A 119 10.03 -8.00 14.39
N GLY A 120 9.32 -8.93 13.72
CA GLY A 120 8.85 -10.17 14.31
C GLY A 120 10.01 -11.04 14.80
N ARG A 121 11.06 -11.17 13.97
CA ARG A 121 12.29 -11.88 14.37
C ARG A 121 12.95 -11.24 15.58
N ARG A 122 13.18 -9.92 15.57
CA ARG A 122 13.77 -9.20 16.72
C ARG A 122 12.97 -9.40 18.01
N THR A 123 11.65 -9.47 17.88
CA THR A 123 10.74 -9.70 19.01
C THR A 123 10.92 -11.10 19.58
N ALA A 124 10.93 -12.12 18.72
CA ALA A 124 11.17 -13.51 19.14
C ALA A 124 12.55 -13.67 19.80
N GLU A 125 13.60 -13.09 19.21
CA GLU A 125 14.96 -13.10 19.77
C GLU A 125 15.02 -12.44 21.16
N GLY A 126 14.36 -11.29 21.33
CA GLY A 126 14.29 -10.59 22.63
C GLY A 126 13.58 -11.41 23.71
N ILE A 127 12.52 -12.13 23.34
CA ILE A 127 11.81 -13.05 24.25
C ILE A 127 12.71 -14.22 24.65
N LEU A 128 13.38 -14.86 23.68
CA LEU A 128 14.24 -16.04 23.89
C LEU A 128 15.50 -15.72 24.70
N ALA A 129 16.03 -14.50 24.59
CA ALA A 129 17.16 -14.03 25.39
C ALA A 129 16.82 -13.82 26.88
N GLY A 130 15.62 -14.22 27.32
CA GLY A 130 15.21 -14.24 28.72
C GLY A 130 14.66 -12.91 29.22
N GLY A 131 14.35 -11.96 28.34
CA GLY A 131 13.67 -10.71 28.71
C GLY A 131 14.30 -10.02 29.94
N GLY A 132 15.63 -10.01 30.02
CA GLY A 132 16.35 -9.25 31.04
C GLY A 132 16.27 -7.76 30.72
N TRP A 133 15.68 -7.00 31.64
CA TRP A 133 15.92 -5.57 31.80
C TRP A 133 16.52 -5.38 33.20
#